data_AF-A0A061EGB7-F1
#
_entry.id   AF-A0A061EGB7-F1
#
_cell.length_a   1.000
_cell.length_b   1.000
_cell.length_c   1.000
_cell.angle_alpha   90.00
_cell.angle_beta   90.00
_cell.angle_gamma   90.00
#
_symmetry.space_group_name_H-M   'P 1'
#
loop_
_entity.id
_entity.type
_entity.pdbx_description
1 polymer ?
#
loop_
_entity_poly.entity_id
_entity_poly.type
_entity_poly.pdbx_seq_one_letter_code
_entity_poly.pdbx_strand_id
1 'polypeptide(L)'
;MEWLVMEVLNFQCFLPTIYNFLWFYLKAAKADAEVEKRAKYLAVLALSDHEQLRYWPSTVAAGVVIMASMDGNQHASYHQVIEIHMRTKDNDLPECMMSLDWLVQYVN
;
A
#
# COMPACT_ATOMS: atom_id res chain seq x y z
N MET A 1 -0.60 26.06 -16.71
CA MET A 1 -0.17 25.04 -15.74
C MET A 1 -0.58 23.65 -16.21
N GLU A 2 -1.87 23.38 -16.46
CA GLU A 2 -2.36 22.06 -16.92
C GLU A 2 -1.60 21.50 -18.13
N TRP A 3 -1.52 22.28 -19.23
CA TRP A 3 -0.86 21.83 -20.46
C TRP A 3 0.63 21.49 -20.27
N LEU A 4 1.36 22.30 -19.51
CA LEU A 4 2.76 22.05 -19.17
C LEU A 4 2.94 20.75 -18.39
N VAL A 5 2.05 20.44 -17.43
CA VAL A 5 2.11 19.19 -16.66
C VAL A 5 1.88 17.99 -17.56
N MET A 6 0.89 18.06 -18.47
CA MET A 6 0.62 16.98 -19.43
C MET A 6 1.80 16.76 -20.38
N GLU A 7 2.42 17.84 -20.86
CA GLU A 7 3.59 17.78 -21.75
C GLU A 7 4.79 17.12 -21.04
N VAL A 8 5.11 17.53 -19.81
CA VAL A 8 6.20 16.95 -19.01
C VAL A 8 6.00 15.45 -18.75
N LEU A 9 4.75 15.02 -18.54
CA LEU A 9 4.40 13.61 -18.33
C LEU A 9 4.24 12.83 -19.65
N ASN A 10 4.51 13.43 -20.82
CA ASN A 10 4.25 12.83 -22.14
C ASN A 10 2.81 12.30 -22.28
N PHE A 11 1.83 12.98 -21.67
CA PHE A 11 0.43 12.57 -21.61
C PHE A 11 0.19 11.19 -20.96
N GLN A 12 1.17 10.64 -20.23
CA GLN A 12 1.06 9.37 -19.51
C GLN A 12 0.41 9.57 -18.12
N CYS A 13 -0.87 9.91 -18.10
CA CYS A 13 -1.59 10.20 -16.85
C CYS A 13 -2.25 8.95 -16.21
N PHE A 14 -2.17 7.79 -16.85
CA PHE A 14 -2.88 6.56 -16.44
C PHE A 14 -1.96 5.51 -15.79
N LEU A 15 -1.08 5.97 -14.90
CA LEU A 15 -0.19 5.07 -14.15
C LEU A 15 -0.94 4.44 -12.96
N PRO A 16 -0.64 3.17 -12.61
CA PRO A 16 -1.28 2.52 -11.49
C PRO A 16 -0.89 3.18 -10.18
N THR A 17 -1.89 3.41 -9.31
CA THR A 17 -1.68 3.98 -7.98
C THR A 17 -1.76 2.90 -6.91
N ILE A 18 -1.47 3.26 -5.65
CA ILE A 18 -1.62 2.38 -4.49
C ILE A 18 -3.04 1.80 -4.43
N TYR A 19 -4.04 2.62 -4.76
CA TYR A 19 -5.45 2.24 -4.73
C TYR A 19 -5.77 1.10 -5.70
N ASN A 20 -5.12 1.07 -6.87
CA ASN A 20 -5.33 0.01 -7.87
C ASN A 20 -4.90 -1.37 -7.34
N PHE A 21 -3.89 -1.42 -6.49
CA PHE A 21 -3.38 -2.67 -5.89
C PHE A 21 -4.06 -3.03 -4.57
N LEU A 22 -4.71 -2.08 -3.90
CA LEU A 22 -5.33 -2.28 -2.59
C LEU A 22 -6.34 -3.44 -2.61
N TRP A 23 -7.21 -3.47 -3.62
CA TRP A 23 -8.23 -4.52 -3.77
C TRP A 23 -7.60 -5.93 -3.87
N PHE A 24 -6.49 -6.05 -4.59
CA PHE A 24 -5.80 -7.33 -4.78
C PHE A 24 -5.30 -7.88 -3.44
N TYR A 25 -4.63 -7.04 -2.64
CA TYR A 25 -4.08 -7.47 -1.35
C TYR A 25 -5.15 -7.63 -0.27
N LEU A 26 -6.19 -6.80 -0.26
CA LEU A 26 -7.33 -6.98 0.65
C LEU A 26 -8.03 -8.32 0.42
N LYS A 27 -8.18 -8.71 -0.84
CA LYS A 27 -8.73 -10.03 -1.19
C LYS A 27 -7.81 -11.17 -0.75
N ALA A 28 -6.49 -10.99 -0.90
CA ALA A 28 -5.51 -11.95 -0.41
C ALA A 28 -5.54 -12.10 1.12
N ALA A 29 -5.72 -10.99 1.84
CA ALA A 29 -5.84 -10.98 3.29
C ALA A 29 -7.22 -11.46 3.80
N LYS A 30 -8.17 -11.80 2.93
CA LYS A 30 -9.57 -12.09 3.30
C LYS A 30 -10.14 -11.00 4.23
N ALA A 31 -9.81 -9.75 3.93
CA ALA A 31 -10.14 -8.60 4.75
C ALA A 31 -11.66 -8.44 4.92
N ASP A 32 -12.07 -8.11 6.14
CA ASP A 32 -13.43 -7.64 6.41
C ASP A 32 -13.57 -6.14 6.09
N ALA A 33 -14.79 -5.62 6.26
CA ALA A 33 -15.08 -4.22 5.98
C ALA A 33 -14.27 -3.24 6.84
N GLU A 34 -13.90 -3.61 8.07
CA GLU A 34 -13.13 -2.75 8.97
C GLU A 34 -11.66 -2.71 8.54
N VAL A 35 -11.07 -3.85 8.16
CA VAL A 35 -9.72 -3.91 7.59
C VAL A 35 -9.66 -3.15 6.26
N GLU A 36 -10.67 -3.29 5.39
CA GLU A 36 -10.75 -2.53 4.13
C GLU A 36 -10.81 -1.02 4.37
N LYS A 37 -11.67 -0.57 5.29
CA LYS A 37 -11.80 0.85 5.65
C LYS A 37 -10.48 1.40 6.18
N ARG A 38 -9.83 0.66 7.08
CA ARG A 38 -8.53 1.03 7.67
C ARG A 38 -7.44 1.08 6.62
N ALA A 39 -7.33 0.07 5.76
CA ALA A 39 -6.34 0.05 4.69
C ALA A 39 -6.49 1.23 3.73
N LYS A 40 -7.73 1.61 3.37
CA LYS A 40 -7.98 2.80 2.54
C LYS A 40 -7.55 4.08 3.24
N TYR A 41 -7.84 4.21 4.53
CA TYR A 41 -7.42 5.36 5.33
C TYR A 41 -5.90 5.48 5.42
N LEU A 42 -5.22 4.40 5.77
CA LEU A 42 -3.76 4.34 5.83
C LEU A 42 -3.10 4.60 4.47
N ALA A 43 -3.70 4.13 3.37
CA ALA A 43 -3.19 4.40 2.02
C ALA A 43 -3.23 5.88 1.66
N VAL A 44 -4.25 6.62 2.12
CA VAL A 44 -4.31 8.08 1.95
C VAL A 44 -3.27 8.77 2.82
N LEU A 45 -3.11 8.34 4.08
CA LEU A 45 -2.09 8.90 4.97
C LEU A 45 -0.67 8.68 4.42
N ALA A 46 -0.40 7.52 3.84
CA ALA A 46 0.89 7.18 3.23
C ALA A 46 1.32 8.13 2.10
N LEU A 47 0.37 8.86 1.47
CA LEU A 47 0.67 9.89 0.45
C LEU A 47 1.15 11.22 1.04
N SER A 48 1.02 11.40 2.36
CA SER A 48 1.41 12.66 3.04
C SER A 48 2.91 12.77 3.23
N ASP A 49 3.61 11.65 3.20
CA ASP A 49 5.06 11.57 3.30
C ASP A 49 5.65 11.26 1.91
N HIS A 50 6.82 11.81 1.66
CA HIS A 50 7.51 11.70 0.36
C HIS A 50 8.40 10.46 0.29
N GLU A 51 8.76 9.86 1.44
CA GLU A 51 9.55 8.62 1.50
C GLU A 51 8.89 7.49 0.68
N GLN A 52 7.56 7.46 0.60
CA GLN A 52 6.76 6.42 -0.05
C GLN A 52 6.85 6.51 -1.58
N LEU A 53 7.24 7.66 -2.14
CA LEU A 53 7.41 7.86 -3.58
C LEU A 53 8.58 7.06 -4.18
N ARG A 54 9.52 6.58 -3.35
CA ARG A 54 10.64 5.73 -3.81
C ARG A 54 10.24 4.29 -4.07
N TYR A 55 9.10 3.84 -3.55
CA TYR A 55 8.63 2.47 -3.67
C TYR A 55 7.58 2.32 -4.77
N TRP A 56 7.46 1.10 -5.28
CA TRP A 56 6.37 0.77 -6.18
C TRP A 56 5.01 0.91 -5.48
N PRO A 57 3.97 1.43 -6.16
CA PRO A 57 2.63 1.54 -5.59
C PRO A 57 2.07 0.20 -5.08
N SER A 58 2.48 -0.92 -5.69
CA SER A 58 2.13 -2.28 -5.25
C SER A 58 2.78 -2.66 -3.91
N THR A 59 4.02 -2.25 -3.67
CA THR A 59 4.76 -2.50 -2.41
C THR A 59 4.16 -1.69 -1.27
N VAL A 60 3.87 -0.42 -1.52
CA VAL A 60 3.18 0.44 -0.52
C VAL A 60 1.78 -0.13 -0.20
N ALA A 61 1.03 -0.57 -1.22
CA ALA A 61 -0.27 -1.20 -1.01
C ALA A 61 -0.18 -2.49 -0.16
N ALA A 62 0.82 -3.33 -0.42
CA ALA A 62 1.04 -4.54 0.37
C ALA A 62 1.36 -4.21 1.84
N GLY A 63 2.29 -3.29 2.08
CA GLY A 63 2.67 -2.85 3.42
C GLY A 63 1.50 -2.26 4.22
N VAL A 64 0.69 -1.42 3.57
CA VAL A 64 -0.52 -0.84 4.18
C VAL A 64 -1.55 -1.91 4.55
N VAL A 65 -1.81 -2.88 3.68
CA VAL A 65 -2.76 -3.97 3.97
C VAL A 65 -2.25 -4.89 5.07
N ILE A 66 -0.95 -5.18 5.11
CA ILE A 66 -0.31 -5.92 6.20
C ILE A 66 -0.57 -5.19 7.51
N MET A 67 -0.23 -3.90 7.59
CA MET A 67 -0.39 -3.09 8.79
C MET A 67 -1.86 -3.00 9.24
N ALA A 68 -2.79 -2.82 8.30
CA ALA A 68 -4.22 -2.79 8.60
C ALA A 68 -4.76 -4.12 9.15
N SER A 69 -4.09 -5.24 8.85
CA SER A 69 -4.50 -6.59 9.23
C SER A 69 -3.86 -7.08 10.53
N MET A 70 -2.87 -6.37 11.08
CA MET A 70 -2.12 -6.79 12.27
C MET A 70 -2.95 -6.76 13.57
N ASP A 71 -3.98 -5.93 13.63
CA ASP A 71 -4.74 -5.65 14.86
C ASP A 71 -5.87 -6.68 15.13
N GLY A 72 -6.26 -7.45 14.12
CA GLY A 72 -7.48 -8.30 14.14
C GLY A 72 -7.30 -9.75 14.59
N ASN A 73 -6.19 -10.15 15.22
CA ASN A 73 -5.83 -11.57 15.48
C ASN A 73 -5.82 -12.44 14.19
N GLN A 74 -5.72 -11.80 13.03
CA GLN A 74 -5.73 -12.46 11.71
C GLN A 74 -4.30 -12.77 11.25
N HIS A 75 -3.52 -13.45 12.09
CA HIS A 75 -2.11 -13.75 11.81
C HIS A 75 -1.89 -14.48 10.47
N ALA A 76 -2.84 -15.32 10.06
CA ALA A 76 -2.80 -16.01 8.78
C ALA A 76 -3.01 -15.07 7.58
N SER A 77 -3.74 -13.97 7.76
CA SER A 77 -4.17 -13.07 6.68
C SER A 77 -3.03 -12.21 6.15
N TYR A 78 -2.22 -11.60 7.02
CA TYR A 78 -1.10 -10.78 6.56
C TYR A 78 0.09 -11.62 6.05
N HIS A 79 0.27 -12.85 6.56
CA HIS A 79 1.32 -13.76 6.06
C HIS A 79 1.10 -14.12 4.58
N GLN A 80 -0.16 -14.35 4.20
CA GLN A 80 -0.53 -14.60 2.81
C GLN A 80 -0.22 -13.41 1.88
N VAL A 81 -0.38 -12.17 2.37
CA VAL A 81 -0.01 -10.96 1.61
C VAL A 81 1.49 -10.89 1.37
N ILE A 82 2.30 -11.17 2.41
CA ILE A 82 3.75 -11.21 2.32
C ILE A 82 4.20 -12.26 1.29
N GLU A 83 3.71 -13.49 1.39
CA GLU A 83 4.07 -14.56 0.44
C GLU A 83 3.72 -14.23 -1.00
N ILE A 84 2.56 -13.62 -1.24
CA ILE A 84 2.13 -13.22 -2.58
C ILE A 84 3.03 -12.10 -3.13
N HIS A 85 3.37 -11.12 -2.29
CA HIS A 85 4.22 -9.99 -2.69
C HIS A 85 5.67 -10.41 -2.93
N MET A 86 6.24 -11.27 -2.08
CA MET A 86 7.64 -11.75 -2.16
C MET A 86 7.94 -12.61 -3.40
N ARG A 87 6.94 -12.98 -4.20
CA ARG A 87 7.16 -13.61 -5.52
C ARG A 87 7.69 -12.63 -6.56
N THR A 88 7.75 -11.34 -6.22
CA THR A 88 8.30 -10.28 -7.06
C THR A 88 9.81 -10.19 -6.86
N LYS A 89 10.57 -9.88 -7.91
CA LYS A 89 12.06 -9.88 -7.88
C LYS A 89 12.67 -8.77 -7.02
N ASP A 90 11.96 -7.66 -6.85
CA ASP A 90 12.41 -6.50 -6.08
C ASP A 90 11.68 -6.50 -4.74
N ASN A 91 12.36 -6.96 -3.68
CA ASN A 91 11.74 -7.23 -2.39
C ASN A 91 12.07 -6.12 -1.37
N ASP A 92 11.68 -4.88 -1.70
CA ASP A 92 11.84 -3.70 -0.84
C ASP A 92 10.72 -3.59 0.22
N LEU A 93 9.92 -4.64 0.39
CA LEU A 93 8.77 -4.65 1.29
C LEU A 93 9.19 -4.40 2.76
N PRO A 94 10.24 -5.03 3.30
CA PRO A 94 10.68 -4.76 4.68
C PRO A 94 11.04 -3.30 4.90
N GLU A 95 11.83 -2.71 4.00
CA GLU A 95 12.26 -1.31 4.04
C GLU A 95 11.05 -0.37 3.90
N CYS A 96 10.12 -0.69 3.00
CA CYS A 96 8.87 0.05 2.83
C CYS A 96 8.05 0.02 4.12
N MET A 97 7.89 -1.14 4.76
CA MET A 97 7.18 -1.26 6.02
C MET A 97 7.85 -0.47 7.15
N MET A 98 9.18 -0.46 7.23
CA MET A 98 9.91 0.37 8.19
C MET A 98 9.63 1.86 7.98
N SER A 99 9.59 2.32 6.73
CA SER A 99 9.24 3.72 6.42
C SER A 99 7.78 4.07 6.71
N LEU A 100 6.90 3.08 6.79
CA LEU A 100 5.49 3.25 7.13
C LEU A 100 5.21 3.12 8.63
N ASP A 101 6.20 2.82 9.47
CA ASP A 101 6.01 2.54 10.91
C ASP A 101 5.29 3.69 11.66
N TRP A 102 5.47 4.93 11.22
CA TRP A 102 4.75 6.08 11.77
C TRP A 102 3.21 5.98 11.64
N LEU A 103 2.70 5.21 10.68
CA LEU A 103 1.27 4.95 10.49
C LEU A 103 0.65 4.11 11.60
N VAL A 104 1.46 3.38 12.38
CA VAL A 104 0.98 2.52 13.48
C VAL A 104 0.13 3.29 14.49
N GLN A 105 0.40 4.60 14.66
CA GLN A 105 -0.38 5.47 15.54
C GLN A 105 -1.84 5.66 15.12
N TYR A 106 -2.17 5.35 13.86
CA TYR A 106 -3.48 5.51 13.25
C TYR A 106 -4.21 4.18 13.01
N VAL A 107 -3.64 3.08 13.51
CA VAL A 107 -4.21 1.73 13.36
C VAL A 107 -5.28 1.45 14.42
N ASN A 108 -5.29 2.17 15.55
CA ASN A 108 -6.25 2.06 16.66
C ASN A 108 -7.42 3.04 16.56
#